data_AF-A0A401Q736-F1
#
_entry.id   AF-A0A401Q736-F1
#
_cell.length_a   1.000
_cell.length_b   1.000
_cell.length_c   1.000
_cell.angle_alpha   90.00
_cell.angle_beta   90.00
_cell.angle_gamma   90.00
#
_symmetry.space_group_name_H-M   'P 1'
#
loop_
_entity.id
_entity.type
_entity.pdbx_description
1 polymer ?
#
loop_
_entity_poly.entity_id
_entity_poly.type
_entity_poly.pdbx_seq_one_letter_code
_entity_poly.pdbx_strand_id
1 'polypeptide(L)'
;MARILAIISLYGLVFSLTLLPNLEGKESTLLENGAHRRRTERDVNTPAKIACQVSAWGQWSTCQPCVGHRYRSRNIVQFGQFGGRTCRDVLSDEEACPISGNCEAPPVNCGSNFQCDN
;
A
#
# COMPACT_ATOMS: atom_id res chain seq x y z
N MET A 1 -11.71 11.42 40.32
CA MET A 1 -10.64 10.42 40.12
C MET A 1 -11.17 8.98 40.05
N ALA A 2 -11.81 8.44 41.11
CA ALA A 2 -12.27 7.03 41.13
C ALA A 2 -13.30 6.63 40.05
N ARG A 3 -14.15 7.57 39.60
CA ARG A 3 -15.17 7.31 38.56
C ARG A 3 -14.61 7.14 37.14
N ILE A 4 -13.49 7.81 36.84
CA ILE A 4 -12.86 7.75 35.50
C ILE A 4 -12.13 6.41 35.32
N LEU A 5 -11.49 5.91 36.38
CA LEU A 5 -10.84 4.61 36.38
C LEU A 5 -11.84 3.45 36.21
N ALA A 6 -13.05 3.56 36.78
CA ALA A 6 -14.12 2.58 36.58
C ALA A 6 -14.61 2.54 35.13
N ILE A 7 -14.68 3.68 34.45
CA ILE A 7 -15.07 3.77 33.04
C ILE A 7 -14.01 3.11 32.15
N ILE A 8 -12.72 3.39 32.38
CA ILE A 8 -11.62 2.78 31.62
C ILE A 8 -11.59 1.25 31.81
N SER A 9 -11.84 0.77 33.03
CA SER A 9 -11.97 -0.66 33.32
C SER A 9 -13.13 -1.31 32.57
N LEU A 10 -14.29 -0.63 32.48
CA LEU A 10 -15.47 -1.13 31.77
C LEU A 10 -15.23 -1.17 30.26
N TYR A 11 -14.62 -0.12 29.68
CA TYR A 11 -14.25 -0.11 28.26
C TYR A 11 -13.20 -1.18 27.92
N GLY A 12 -12.22 -1.44 28.80
CA GLY A 12 -11.22 -2.49 28.62
C GLY A 12 -11.80 -3.91 28.63
N LEU A 13 -12.76 -4.17 29.53
CA LEU A 13 -13.49 -5.45 29.58
C LEU A 13 -14.39 -5.63 28.34
N VAL A 14 -15.08 -4.59 27.90
CA VAL A 14 -15.91 -4.61 26.68
C VAL A 14 -15.06 -4.83 25.43
N PHE A 15 -13.91 -4.14 25.32
CA PHE A 15 -13.00 -4.27 24.17
C PHE A 15 -12.38 -5.67 24.07
N SER A 16 -12.10 -6.29 25.22
CA SER A 16 -11.61 -7.66 25.32
C SER A 16 -12.67 -8.70 24.90
N LEU A 17 -13.96 -8.44 25.22
CA LEU A 17 -15.08 -9.28 24.79
C LEU A 17 -15.38 -9.15 23.29
N THR A 18 -15.08 -8.00 22.66
CA THR A 18 -15.25 -7.79 21.21
C THR A 18 -14.08 -8.26 20.35
N LEU A 19 -12.92 -8.56 20.96
CA LEU A 19 -11.70 -9.02 20.26
C LEU A 19 -11.55 -10.54 20.19
N LEU A 20 -12.52 -11.31 20.68
CA LEU A 20 -12.62 -12.72 20.30
C LEU A 20 -12.98 -12.75 18.81
N PRO A 21 -12.10 -13.25 17.93
CA PRO A 21 -12.48 -13.49 16.55
C PRO A 21 -13.62 -14.49 16.60
N ASN A 22 -14.75 -14.12 16.00
CA ASN A 22 -15.81 -15.04 15.67
C ASN A 22 -15.18 -16.18 14.84
N LEU A 23 -14.87 -17.31 15.48
CA LEU A 23 -14.72 -18.59 14.80
C LEU A 23 -16.13 -19.11 14.49
N GLU A 24 -16.94 -18.29 13.83
CA GLU A 24 -18.12 -18.78 13.15
C GLU A 24 -17.61 -19.41 11.86
N GLY A 25 -17.29 -20.69 11.96
CA GLY A 25 -17.20 -21.55 10.80
C GLY A 25 -18.53 -21.45 10.05
N LYS A 26 -18.55 -20.66 8.98
CA LYS A 26 -19.65 -20.69 8.02
C LYS A 26 -19.48 -21.93 7.15
N GLU A 27 -19.79 -23.08 7.74
CA GLU A 27 -20.09 -24.29 7.00
C GLU A 27 -21.47 -24.10 6.37
N SER A 28 -21.50 -23.41 5.22
CA SER A 28 -22.70 -23.40 4.38
C SER A 28 -22.62 -24.56 3.39
N THR A 29 -23.01 -25.75 3.86
CA THR A 29 -23.42 -26.85 3.00
C THR A 29 -24.74 -26.48 2.33
N LEU A 30 -24.68 -25.84 1.16
CA LEU A 30 -25.82 -25.78 0.25
C LEU A 30 -25.36 -26.24 -1.13
N LEU A 31 -25.49 -27.56 -1.33
CA LEU A 31 -25.53 -28.30 -2.60
C LEU A 31 -24.33 -28.12 -3.55
N GLU A 32 -23.15 -28.60 -3.16
CA GLU A 32 -22.10 -28.90 -4.13
C GLU A 32 -22.03 -30.41 -4.37
N ASN A 33 -22.72 -30.85 -5.43
CA ASN A 33 -22.37 -32.07 -6.13
C ASN A 33 -20.86 -32.04 -6.38
N GLY A 34 -20.15 -33.01 -5.79
CA GLY A 34 -18.70 -33.17 -5.76
C GLY A 34 -17.91 -32.22 -6.66
N ALA A 35 -17.29 -31.21 -6.04
CA ALA A 35 -16.18 -30.50 -6.64
C ALA A 35 -14.96 -31.45 -6.71
N HIS A 36 -15.03 -32.47 -7.56
CA HIS A 36 -13.85 -32.89 -8.28
C HIS A 36 -13.34 -31.60 -8.90
N ARG A 37 -12.21 -31.07 -8.39
CA ARG A 37 -11.46 -30.01 -9.05
C ARG A 37 -11.32 -30.46 -10.49
N ARG A 38 -12.22 -29.97 -11.35
CA ARG A 38 -12.18 -30.27 -12.77
C ARG A 38 -10.88 -29.59 -13.17
N ARG A 39 -9.82 -30.39 -13.29
CA ARG A 39 -8.54 -29.95 -13.83
C ARG A 39 -8.94 -29.44 -15.21
N THR A 40 -9.12 -28.14 -15.34
CA THR A 40 -9.35 -27.54 -16.64
C THR A 40 -8.07 -27.80 -17.39
N GLU A 41 -8.16 -28.71 -18.36
CA GLU A 41 -7.04 -29.07 -19.20
C GLU A 41 -6.66 -27.79 -19.94
N ARG A 42 -5.43 -27.30 -19.71
CA ARG A 42 -4.96 -26.10 -20.39
C ARG A 42 -4.81 -26.47 -21.86
N ASP A 43 -5.51 -25.76 -22.74
CA ASP A 43 -5.33 -25.92 -24.19
C ASP A 43 -3.85 -25.72 -24.55
N VAL A 44 -3.32 -26.63 -25.38
CA VAL A 44 -1.89 -26.69 -25.72
C VAL A 44 -1.43 -25.42 -26.45
N ASN A 45 -2.36 -24.73 -27.13
CA ASN A 45 -2.08 -23.49 -27.85
C ASN A 45 -2.21 -22.24 -26.97
N THR A 46 -2.65 -22.39 -25.72
CA THR A 46 -2.83 -21.26 -24.80
C THR A 46 -1.49 -20.90 -24.13
N PRO A 47 -1.01 -19.65 -24.28
CA PRO A 47 0.25 -19.22 -23.67
C PRO A 47 0.19 -19.31 -22.14
N ALA A 48 1.34 -19.61 -21.53
CA ALA A 48 1.46 -19.70 -20.09
C ALA A 48 1.19 -18.35 -19.43
N LYS A 49 0.52 -18.37 -18.27
CA LYS A 49 0.27 -17.17 -17.48
C LYS A 49 1.60 -16.59 -16.99
N ILE A 50 1.83 -15.31 -17.26
CA ILE A 50 3.02 -14.61 -16.77
C ILE A 50 2.59 -13.71 -15.62
N ALA A 51 3.20 -13.91 -14.47
CA ALA A 51 2.93 -13.13 -13.28
C ALA A 51 3.78 -11.86 -13.27
N CYS A 52 3.23 -10.73 -12.80
CA CYS A 52 4.02 -9.53 -12.57
C CYS A 52 5.24 -9.79 -11.67
N GLN A 53 6.37 -9.16 -11.95
CA GLN A 53 7.54 -9.14 -11.07
C GLN A 53 8.09 -7.72 -10.95
N VAL A 54 8.41 -7.30 -9.73
CA VAL A 54 9.06 -6.02 -9.44
C VAL A 54 10.46 -6.27 -8.91
N SER A 55 11.34 -5.31 -9.17
CA SER A 55 12.72 -5.32 -8.66
C SER A 55 12.77 -5.07 -7.15
N ALA A 56 13.93 -5.34 -6.56
CA ALA A 56 14.24 -4.86 -5.23
C ALA A 56 14.21 -3.32 -5.19
N TRP A 57 14.02 -2.77 -4.00
CA TRP A 57 14.10 -1.32 -3.79
C TRP A 57 15.50 -0.79 -4.10
N GLY A 58 15.54 0.36 -4.76
CA GLY A 58 16.75 1.17 -4.85
C GLY A 58 17.15 1.71 -3.48
N GLN A 59 18.34 2.30 -3.43
CA GLN A 59 18.80 3.02 -2.25
C GLN A 59 17.92 4.25 -2.01
N TRP A 60 17.82 4.65 -0.74
CA TRP A 60 17.21 5.92 -0.39
C TRP A 60 18.01 7.08 -0.96
N SER A 61 17.32 8.09 -1.47
CA SER A 61 17.92 9.36 -1.82
C SER A 61 18.48 10.05 -0.59
N THR A 62 19.32 11.05 -0.82
CA THR A 62 19.65 12.03 0.22
C THR A 62 18.38 12.72 0.70
N CYS A 63 18.35 13.09 1.98
CA CYS A 63 17.28 13.89 2.55
C CYS A 63 17.21 15.23 1.82
N GLN A 64 16.02 15.60 1.34
CA GLN A 64 15.82 16.92 0.77
C GLN A 64 15.69 17.93 1.92
N PRO A 65 16.64 18.88 2.04
CA PRO A 65 16.82 19.66 3.25
C PRO A 65 15.66 20.63 3.52
N CYS A 66 14.82 20.90 2.51
CA CYS A 66 13.66 21.78 2.59
C CYS A 66 12.32 21.08 2.68
N VAL A 67 12.23 19.91 2.07
CA VAL A 67 11.00 19.12 2.10
C VAL A 67 10.97 18.28 3.37
N GLY A 68 12.14 17.88 3.90
CA GLY A 68 12.22 16.99 5.06
C GLY A 68 11.85 15.56 4.71
N HIS A 69 12.05 15.17 3.44
CA HIS A 69 11.73 13.85 2.94
C HIS A 69 12.85 13.28 2.08
N ARG A 70 12.96 11.96 2.07
CA ARG A 70 13.80 11.17 1.16
C ARG A 70 12.94 10.17 0.41
N TYR A 71 13.39 9.82 -0.79
CA TYR A 71 12.63 9.00 -1.72
C TYR A 71 13.43 7.77 -2.12
N ARG A 72 12.74 6.68 -2.41
CA ARG A 72 13.31 5.53 -3.12
C ARG A 72 12.32 5.02 -4.15
N SER A 73 12.84 4.33 -5.16
CA SER A 73 12.02 3.75 -6.21
C SER A 73 12.43 2.33 -6.54
N ARG A 74 11.53 1.61 -7.20
CA ARG A 74 11.77 0.30 -7.80
C ARG A 74 11.02 0.20 -9.13
N ASN A 75 11.50 -0.67 -10.00
CA ASN A 75 10.95 -0.87 -11.34
C ASN A 75 10.18 -2.18 -11.46
N ILE A 76 9.24 -2.23 -12.40
CA ILE A 76 8.61 -3.47 -12.85
C ILE A 76 9.60 -4.19 -13.78
N VAL A 77 10.00 -5.40 -13.40
CA VAL A 77 10.90 -6.26 -14.19
C VAL A 77 10.10 -7.04 -15.24
N GLN A 78 8.87 -7.42 -14.91
CA GLN A 78 7.98 -8.16 -15.81
C GLN A 78 6.53 -7.76 -15.54
N PHE A 79 5.79 -7.40 -16.60
CA PHE A 79 4.36 -7.17 -16.50
C PHE A 79 3.58 -8.49 -16.51
N GLY A 80 2.43 -8.50 -15.84
CA GLY A 80 1.49 -9.62 -15.89
C GLY A 80 0.87 -9.79 -17.27
N GLN A 81 0.89 -11.00 -17.82
CA GLN A 81 0.34 -11.31 -19.15
C GLN A 81 -0.47 -12.61 -19.13
N PHE A 82 -1.31 -12.80 -20.15
CA PHE A 82 -2.11 -14.01 -20.38
C PHE A 82 -2.98 -14.41 -19.17
N GLY A 83 -3.55 -13.42 -18.48
CA GLY A 83 -4.36 -13.65 -17.27
C GLY A 83 -3.55 -14.04 -16.03
N GLY A 84 -2.23 -13.78 -16.03
CA GLY A 84 -1.41 -13.76 -14.82
C GLY A 84 -1.63 -12.48 -13.99
N ARG A 85 -1.05 -12.42 -12.78
CA ARG A 85 -1.27 -11.30 -11.86
C ARG A 85 -0.81 -9.98 -12.46
N THR A 86 -1.64 -8.95 -12.38
CA THR A 86 -1.28 -7.58 -12.78
C THR A 86 -0.37 -6.93 -11.74
N CYS A 87 0.47 -6.00 -12.18
CA CYS A 87 1.30 -5.22 -11.27
C CYS A 87 0.43 -4.18 -10.56
N ARG A 88 0.20 -4.37 -9.26
CA ARG A 88 -0.47 -3.39 -8.39
C ARG A 88 0.46 -2.92 -7.26
N ASP A 89 1.73 -3.30 -7.36
CA ASP A 89 2.77 -2.96 -6.41
C ASP A 89 3.11 -1.47 -6.47
N VAL A 90 3.36 -0.87 -5.31
CA VAL A 90 3.83 0.51 -5.20
C VAL A 90 5.27 0.61 -5.72
N LEU A 91 5.57 1.59 -6.58
CA LEU A 91 6.88 1.75 -7.23
C LEU A 91 7.74 2.87 -6.63
N SER A 92 7.14 3.74 -5.81
CA SER A 92 7.83 4.85 -5.15
C SER A 92 7.48 4.85 -3.67
N ASP A 93 8.46 5.14 -2.84
CA ASP A 93 8.30 5.19 -1.39
C ASP A 93 9.01 6.43 -0.84
N GLU A 94 8.47 6.96 0.25
CA GLU A 94 8.87 8.23 0.85
C GLU A 94 8.98 8.08 2.37
N GLU A 95 10.01 8.70 2.93
CA GLU A 95 10.26 8.68 4.37
C GLU A 95 10.65 10.06 4.85
N ALA A 96 10.14 10.45 6.01
CA ALA A 96 10.50 11.70 6.66
C ALA A 96 11.96 11.69 7.14
N CYS A 97 12.60 12.84 7.09
CA CYS A 97 13.96 13.06 7.54
C CYS A 97 14.14 14.51 8.06
N PRO A 98 15.19 14.80 8.84
CA PRO A 98 15.37 16.13 9.43
C PRO A 98 15.54 17.23 8.36
N ILE A 99 14.79 18.32 8.51
CA ILE A 99 14.97 19.55 7.72
C ILE A 99 16.25 20.23 8.20
N SER A 100 17.15 20.55 7.27
CA SER A 100 18.44 21.17 7.59
C SER A 100 18.81 22.35 6.69
N GLY A 101 17.97 22.71 5.72
CA GLY A 101 18.24 23.77 4.74
C GLY A 101 17.58 25.09 5.07
N ASN A 102 18.15 26.18 4.58
CA ASN A 102 17.47 27.48 4.48
C ASN A 102 16.60 27.48 3.22
N CYS A 103 15.29 27.41 3.40
CA CYS A 103 14.35 27.17 2.31
C CYS A 103 13.66 28.44 1.85
N GLU A 104 14.46 29.50 1.75
CA GLU A 104 13.98 30.76 1.21
C GLU A 104 13.79 30.57 -0.28
N ALA A 105 12.54 30.71 -0.75
CA ALA A 105 12.26 30.70 -2.16
C ALA A 105 13.01 31.88 -2.81
N PRO A 106 13.67 31.69 -3.97
CA PRO A 106 14.26 32.81 -4.67
C PRO A 106 13.16 33.80 -5.03
N PRO A 107 13.41 35.12 -4.95
CA PRO A 107 12.43 36.11 -5.35
C PRO A 107 12.06 35.88 -6.81
N VAL A 108 10.77 35.70 -7.04
CA VAL A 108 10.18 35.59 -8.37
C VAL A 108 10.36 36.92 -9.10
N ASN A 109 11.22 36.93 -10.13
CA ASN A 109 11.44 38.11 -10.97
C ASN A 109 10.80 37.88 -12.34
N CYS A 110 9.60 38.44 -12.53
CA CYS A 110 8.87 38.39 -13.80
C CYS A 110 9.27 39.50 -14.78
N GLY A 111 10.31 40.28 -14.49
CA GLY A 111 10.78 41.38 -15.34
C GLY A 111 9.69 42.42 -15.56
N SER A 112 9.31 42.64 -16.82
CA SER A 112 8.18 43.51 -17.21
C SER A 112 6.85 42.77 -17.39
N ASN A 113 6.83 41.45 -17.19
CA ASN A 113 5.62 40.66 -17.36
C ASN A 113 4.73 40.80 -16.14
N PHE A 114 3.42 40.75 -16.37
CA PHE A 114 2.45 40.74 -15.29
C PHE A 114 2.58 39.44 -14.49
N GLN A 115 2.72 39.56 -13.18
CA GLN A 115 2.77 38.43 -12.28
C GLN A 115 1.35 38.09 -11.83
N CYS A 116 0.89 36.91 -12.22
CA CYS A 116 -0.39 36.37 -11.78
C CYS A 116 -0.21 35.63 -10.45
N ASP A 117 -1.17 35.80 -9.54
CA ASP A 117 -1.36 34.85 -8.44
C ASP A 117 -2.05 33.61 -9.02
N ASN A 118 -1.45 32.43 -8.80
CA ASN A 118 -1.97 31.15 -9.28
C ASN A 118 -2.78 30.43 -8.20
#